data_AF-A0A059WZV4-F1
#
_entry.id   AF-A0A059WZV4-F1
#
_cell.length_a   1.000
_cell.length_b   1.000
_cell.length_c   1.000
_cell.angle_alpha   90.00
_cell.angle_beta   90.00
_cell.angle_gamma   90.00
#
_symmetry.space_group_name_H-M   'P 1'
#
loop_
_entity.id
_entity.type
_entity.pdbx_description
1 polymer ?
#
loop_
_entity_poly.entity_id
_entity_poly.type
_entity_poly.pdbx_seq_one_letter_code
_entity_poly.pdbx_strand_id
1 'polypeptide(L)'
;GSPAGGGFGPHFDSYDVFLLQGTGRRRWQISTQNDLELRKNLPLKILRRFRMKQQWVLDTGDMLYLPPGCAHDGIALEACMTYSIGFRTPTAQTLAQALLEHLLDTLNLDATYGDPDLKASETPGKITESFQRRCASLVKNIKWNRSMTDTVLGQYLTEAKANVFFSPPDPALRRSPFDQGAKRFGL
;
A
#
# COMPACT_ATOMS: atom_id res chain seq x y z
N GLY A 1 -19.29 0.82 -14.40
CA GLY A 1 -20.64 1.34 -14.11
C GLY A 1 -21.40 0.35 -13.25
N SER A 2 -22.45 0.78 -12.56
CA SER A 2 -23.32 -0.07 -11.76
C SER A 2 -24.78 0.08 -12.23
N PRO A 3 -25.57 -1.00 -12.29
CA PRO A 3 -27.01 -0.91 -12.53
C PRO A 3 -27.73 -0.33 -11.31
N ALA A 4 -29.01 0.01 -11.46
CA ALA A 4 -29.86 0.46 -10.36
C ALA A 4 -29.87 -0.55 -9.20
N GLY A 5 -29.79 -0.06 -7.96
CA GLY A 5 -29.65 -0.87 -6.75
C GLY A 5 -28.24 -1.45 -6.51
N GLY A 6 -27.32 -1.32 -7.48
CA GLY A 6 -25.96 -1.83 -7.35
C GLY A 6 -25.12 -1.05 -6.33
N GLY A 7 -24.29 -1.77 -5.56
CA GLY A 7 -23.37 -1.23 -4.56
C GLY A 7 -22.45 -2.32 -4.02
N PHE A 8 -21.47 -1.94 -3.20
CA PHE A 8 -20.54 -2.88 -2.53
C PHE A 8 -20.96 -3.24 -1.10
N GLY A 9 -22.03 -2.59 -0.60
CA GLY A 9 -22.44 -2.63 0.79
C GLY A 9 -21.59 -1.69 1.68
N PRO A 10 -21.95 -1.58 2.96
CA PRO A 10 -21.29 -0.66 3.87
C PRO A 10 -19.86 -1.10 4.21
N HIS A 11 -18.90 -0.21 4.00
CA HIS A 11 -17.47 -0.45 4.24
C HIS A 11 -16.76 0.85 4.67
N PHE A 12 -15.45 0.78 4.84
CA PHE A 12 -14.58 1.94 5.06
C PHE A 12 -13.24 1.71 4.37
N ASP A 13 -12.59 2.80 4.00
CA ASP A 13 -11.23 2.79 3.43
C ASP A 13 -10.19 3.21 4.47
N SER A 14 -8.95 2.81 4.28
CA SER A 14 -7.81 3.20 5.14
C SER A 14 -7.03 4.39 4.56
N TYR A 15 -7.61 5.08 3.58
CA TYR A 15 -7.02 6.19 2.84
C TYR A 15 -8.08 7.22 2.48
N ASP A 16 -7.64 8.42 2.16
CA ASP A 16 -8.48 9.48 1.61
C ASP A 16 -9.00 9.12 0.22
N VAL A 17 -10.26 9.45 -0.06
CA VAL A 17 -10.85 9.26 -1.38
C VAL A 17 -11.78 10.42 -1.75
N PHE A 18 -11.67 10.88 -3.00
CA PHE A 18 -12.71 11.66 -3.64
C PHE A 18 -13.54 10.76 -4.55
N LEU A 19 -14.86 10.82 -4.38
CA LEU A 19 -15.85 10.13 -5.18
C LEU A 19 -16.48 11.16 -6.12
N LEU A 20 -16.01 11.20 -7.37
CA LEU A 20 -16.58 12.06 -8.40
C LEU A 20 -17.68 11.29 -9.13
N GLN A 21 -18.90 11.81 -9.08
CA GLN A 21 -20.04 11.21 -9.74
C GLN A 21 -20.00 11.49 -11.25
N GLY A 22 -19.91 10.42 -12.04
CA GLY A 22 -20.03 10.46 -13.49
C GLY A 22 -21.49 10.45 -13.93
N THR A 23 -21.80 9.73 -15.00
CA THR A 23 -23.18 9.59 -15.49
C THR A 23 -24.10 8.95 -14.46
N GLY A 24 -25.39 9.35 -14.49
CA GLY A 24 -26.42 8.87 -13.58
C GLY A 24 -26.20 9.32 -12.14
N ARG A 25 -27.04 8.81 -11.22
CA ARG A 25 -27.07 9.22 -9.82
C ARG A 25 -26.77 8.09 -8.84
N ARG A 26 -26.13 8.46 -7.73
CA ARG A 26 -25.82 7.54 -6.62
C ARG A 26 -26.16 8.17 -5.28
N ARG A 27 -26.81 7.39 -4.42
CA ARG A 27 -27.07 7.75 -3.02
C ARG A 27 -25.94 7.25 -2.15
N TRP A 28 -25.27 8.16 -1.47
CA TRP A 28 -24.22 7.87 -0.50
C TRP A 28 -24.75 8.06 0.90
N GLN A 29 -24.56 7.04 1.74
CA GLN A 29 -24.82 7.06 3.16
C GLN A 29 -23.49 7.03 3.90
N ILE A 30 -23.32 7.87 4.92
CA ILE A 30 -22.02 8.11 5.57
C ILE A 30 -22.16 8.05 7.10
N SER A 31 -21.12 7.58 7.77
CA SER A 31 -21.01 7.53 9.22
C SER A 31 -19.57 7.62 9.71
N THR A 32 -19.32 8.46 10.71
CA THR A 32 -18.03 8.53 11.44
C THR A 32 -18.08 7.68 12.72
N GLN A 33 -18.69 6.50 12.63
CA GLN A 33 -18.83 5.58 13.76
C GLN A 33 -17.47 4.95 14.15
N ASN A 34 -17.29 4.67 15.45
CA ASN A 34 -16.09 3.99 15.95
C ASN A 34 -16.14 2.46 15.79
N ASP A 35 -17.35 1.88 15.77
CA ASP A 35 -17.54 0.44 15.57
C ASP A 35 -17.29 0.10 14.09
N LEU A 36 -16.10 -0.43 13.79
CA LEU A 36 -15.69 -0.85 12.45
C LEU A 36 -15.59 -2.38 12.32
N GLU A 37 -16.31 -3.12 13.17
CA GLU A 37 -16.27 -4.58 13.14
C GLU A 37 -16.75 -5.13 11.79
N LEU A 38 -15.92 -5.98 11.17
CA LEU A 38 -16.17 -6.56 9.86
C LEU A 38 -16.93 -7.89 9.98
N ARG A 39 -17.76 -8.18 8.97
CA ARG A 39 -18.33 -9.52 8.79
C ARG A 39 -17.21 -10.50 8.47
N LYS A 40 -17.14 -11.59 9.24
CA LYS A 40 -16.18 -12.68 8.99
C LYS A 40 -16.57 -13.47 7.75
N ASN A 41 -15.57 -14.11 7.13
CA ASN A 41 -15.75 -15.05 6.02
C ASN A 41 -16.38 -14.46 4.74
N LEU A 42 -16.22 -13.15 4.51
CA LEU A 42 -16.55 -12.53 3.23
C LEU A 42 -15.27 -12.15 2.49
N PRO A 43 -15.26 -12.25 1.15
CA PRO A 43 -14.11 -11.82 0.33
C PRO A 43 -13.94 -10.28 0.33
N LEU A 44 -14.91 -9.52 0.86
CA LEU A 44 -14.91 -8.07 0.94
C LEU A 44 -15.02 -7.59 2.39
N LYS A 45 -14.39 -6.45 2.70
CA LYS A 45 -14.43 -5.80 4.02
C LYS A 45 -15.78 -5.09 4.26
N ILE A 46 -16.82 -5.87 4.54
CA ILE A 46 -18.16 -5.35 4.80
C ILE A 46 -18.36 -5.17 6.31
N LEU A 47 -18.85 -4.00 6.71
CA LEU A 47 -19.19 -3.70 8.09
C LEU A 47 -20.33 -4.60 8.60
N ARG A 48 -20.16 -5.14 9.80
CA ARG A 48 -21.18 -5.95 10.48
C ARG A 48 -22.39 -5.10 10.84
N ARG A 49 -22.14 -3.86 11.29
CA ARG A 49 -23.15 -2.90 11.75
C ARG A 49 -22.85 -1.54 11.15
N PHE A 50 -23.71 -1.07 10.26
CA PHE A 50 -23.64 0.28 9.70
C PHE A 50 -24.74 1.14 10.28
N ARG A 51 -24.39 2.33 10.78
CA ARG A 51 -25.31 3.31 11.35
C ARG A 51 -25.20 4.59 10.55
N MET A 52 -26.01 4.73 9.51
CA MET A 52 -26.06 5.94 8.71
C MET A 52 -26.29 7.17 9.61
N LYS A 53 -25.47 8.20 9.40
CA LYS A 53 -25.57 9.50 10.07
C LYS A 53 -25.96 10.61 9.11
N GLN A 54 -25.45 10.55 7.90
CA GLN A 54 -25.71 11.52 6.86
C GLN A 54 -25.93 10.80 5.53
N GLN A 55 -26.66 11.46 4.63
CA GLN A 55 -26.99 10.92 3.32
C GLN A 55 -27.07 12.03 2.28
N TRP A 56 -26.52 11.75 1.10
CA TRP A 56 -26.62 12.62 -0.07
C TRP A 56 -26.94 11.81 -1.31
N VAL A 57 -27.60 12.44 -2.28
CA VAL A 57 -27.68 11.93 -3.65
C VAL A 57 -26.76 12.82 -4.47
N LEU A 58 -25.80 12.21 -5.15
CA LEU A 58 -24.87 12.90 -6.03
C LEU A 58 -25.38 12.81 -7.47
N ASP A 59 -25.39 13.95 -8.14
CA ASP A 59 -25.63 14.14 -9.57
C ASP A 59 -24.31 14.20 -10.34
N THR A 60 -24.37 14.12 -11.67
CA THR A 60 -23.19 14.17 -12.53
C THR A 60 -22.38 15.44 -12.30
N GLY A 61 -21.09 15.27 -11.97
CA GLY A 61 -20.15 16.34 -11.65
C GLY A 61 -19.99 16.61 -10.15
N ASP A 62 -20.89 16.10 -9.31
CA ASP A 62 -20.75 16.24 -7.86
C ASP A 62 -19.58 15.41 -7.33
N MET A 63 -18.94 15.92 -6.28
CA MET A 63 -17.79 15.27 -5.66
C MET A 63 -17.98 15.16 -4.15
N LEU A 64 -17.76 13.96 -3.62
CA LEU A 64 -17.78 13.66 -2.20
C LEU A 64 -16.39 13.26 -1.72
N TYR A 65 -15.88 13.95 -0.70
CA TYR A 65 -14.64 13.58 -0.02
C TYR A 65 -14.93 12.73 1.21
N LEU A 66 -14.13 11.67 1.39
CA LEU A 66 -14.17 10.80 2.57
C LEU A 66 -12.76 10.67 3.16
N PRO A 67 -12.55 11.02 4.45
CA PRO A 67 -11.30 10.75 5.14
C PRO A 67 -11.16 9.26 5.52
N PRO A 68 -9.95 8.79 5.88
CA PRO A 68 -9.71 7.42 6.31
C PRO A 68 -10.62 7.00 7.48
N GLY A 69 -11.12 5.76 7.43
CA GLY A 69 -11.98 5.20 8.47
C GLY A 69 -13.43 5.66 8.42
N CYS A 70 -13.79 6.59 7.53
CA CYS A 70 -15.17 7.01 7.36
C CYS A 70 -16.00 5.89 6.73
N ALA A 71 -16.98 5.36 7.49
CA ALA A 71 -17.87 4.32 7.01
C ALA A 71 -18.85 4.88 5.99
N HIS A 72 -19.05 4.17 4.89
CA HIS A 72 -19.89 4.62 3.79
C HIS A 72 -20.53 3.48 3.01
N ASP A 73 -21.69 3.76 2.42
CA ASP A 73 -22.40 2.85 1.51
C ASP A 73 -22.98 3.63 0.33
N GLY A 74 -22.63 3.20 -0.88
CA GLY A 74 -22.99 3.86 -2.13
C GLY A 74 -23.92 2.99 -2.95
N ILE A 75 -25.17 3.41 -3.08
CA ILE A 75 -26.22 2.67 -3.78
C ILE A 75 -26.62 3.44 -5.03
N ALA A 76 -26.44 2.81 -6.18
CA ALA A 76 -26.87 3.35 -7.47
C ALA A 76 -28.40 3.52 -7.50
N LEU A 77 -28.89 4.72 -7.83
CA LEU A 77 -30.33 4.95 -8.00
C LEU A 77 -30.81 4.58 -9.41
N GLU A 78 -29.90 4.69 -10.37
CA GLU A 78 -30.07 4.31 -11.77
C GLU A 78 -28.73 3.77 -12.31
N ALA A 79 -28.67 3.42 -13.60
CA ALA A 79 -27.40 3.07 -14.22
C ALA A 79 -26.43 4.24 -14.09
N CYS A 80 -25.34 4.05 -13.36
CA CYS A 80 -24.43 5.15 -13.02
C CYS A 80 -22.96 4.76 -13.05
N MET A 81 -22.09 5.77 -13.00
CA MET A 81 -20.66 5.62 -12.88
C MET A 81 -20.11 6.56 -11.81
N THR A 82 -19.14 6.10 -11.04
CA THR A 82 -18.42 6.91 -10.05
C THR A 82 -16.93 6.70 -10.26
N TYR A 83 -16.17 7.78 -10.28
CA TYR A 83 -14.72 7.76 -10.36
C TYR A 83 -14.15 7.94 -8.94
N SER A 84 -13.45 6.93 -8.45
CA SER A 84 -12.79 6.97 -7.14
C SER A 84 -11.34 7.39 -7.30
N ILE A 85 -11.01 8.57 -6.76
CA ILE A 85 -9.66 9.13 -6.75
C ILE A 85 -9.10 8.91 -5.35
N GLY A 86 -8.46 7.75 -5.16
CA GLY A 86 -7.88 7.35 -3.88
C GLY A 86 -6.43 7.79 -3.72
N PHE A 87 -6.06 8.17 -2.51
CA PHE A 87 -4.69 8.47 -2.13
C PHE A 87 -3.98 7.22 -1.62
N ARG A 88 -2.65 7.21 -1.73
CA ARG A 88 -1.82 6.17 -1.13
C ARG A 88 -1.26 6.69 0.19
N THR A 89 -1.53 5.95 1.27
CA THR A 89 -0.92 6.20 2.57
C THR A 89 -0.18 4.94 2.99
N PRO A 90 1.16 4.89 2.91
CA PRO A 90 1.90 3.73 3.36
C PRO A 90 1.78 3.57 4.87
N THR A 91 1.65 2.33 5.33
CA THR A 91 1.75 2.04 6.76
C THR A 91 3.21 2.03 7.19
N ALA A 92 3.48 2.19 8.48
CA ALA A 92 4.83 2.01 9.02
C ALA A 92 5.40 0.61 8.69
N GLN A 93 4.56 -0.43 8.71
CA GLN A 93 4.92 -1.78 8.31
C GLN A 93 5.39 -1.85 6.85
N THR A 94 4.66 -1.19 5.94
CA THR A 94 5.00 -1.14 4.52
C THR A 94 6.34 -0.43 4.29
N LEU A 95 6.57 0.69 4.97
CA LEU A 95 7.84 1.42 4.88
C LEU A 95 9.01 0.59 5.44
N ALA A 96 8.81 -0.11 6.56
CA ALA A 96 9.81 -0.98 7.14
C ALA A 96 10.16 -2.14 6.20
N GLN A 97 9.16 -2.76 5.56
CA GLN A 97 9.37 -3.83 4.58
C GLN A 97 10.18 -3.35 3.39
N ALA A 98 9.81 -2.22 2.78
CA ALA A 98 10.54 -1.66 1.64
C ALA A 98 12.01 -1.33 1.99
N LEU A 99 12.26 -0.83 3.21
CA LEU A 99 13.63 -0.57 3.68
C LEU A 99 14.43 -1.86 3.87
N LEU A 100 13.81 -2.91 4.43
CA LEU A 100 14.45 -4.20 4.62
C LEU A 100 14.77 -4.88 3.29
N GLU A 101 13.86 -4.79 2.30
CA GLU A 101 14.09 -5.25 0.93
C GLU A 101 15.29 -4.54 0.30
N HIS A 102 15.36 -3.22 0.40
CA HIS A 102 16.52 -2.47 -0.08
C HIS A 102 17.82 -2.87 0.63
N LEU A 103 17.75 -3.16 1.94
CA LEU A 103 18.91 -3.65 2.68
C LEU A 103 19.34 -5.04 2.20
N LEU A 104 18.41 -5.94 1.83
CA LEU A 104 18.77 -7.25 1.29
C LEU A 104 19.61 -7.15 0.01
N ASP A 105 19.34 -6.15 -0.84
CA ASP A 105 20.06 -5.95 -2.10
C ASP A 105 21.41 -5.24 -1.93
N THR A 106 21.59 -4.47 -0.84
CA THR A 106 22.72 -3.56 -0.66
C THR A 106 23.67 -3.96 0.47
N LEU A 107 23.23 -4.82 1.38
CA LEU A 107 24.06 -5.27 2.50
C LEU A 107 25.21 -6.15 2.01
N ASN A 108 26.42 -5.77 2.40
CA ASN A 108 27.60 -6.61 2.28
C ASN A 108 28.26 -6.75 3.66
N LEU A 109 28.03 -7.89 4.32
CA LEU A 109 28.61 -8.19 5.62
C LEU A 109 29.75 -9.20 5.43
N ASP A 110 30.99 -8.77 5.70
CA ASP A 110 32.18 -9.60 5.48
C ASP A 110 32.45 -10.62 6.61
N ALA A 111 31.57 -10.70 7.61
CA ALA A 111 31.75 -11.57 8.78
C ALA A 111 31.07 -12.94 8.59
N THR A 112 31.82 -14.01 8.81
CA THR A 112 31.30 -15.38 8.86
C THR A 112 31.10 -15.82 10.31
N TYR A 113 30.02 -16.53 10.60
CA TYR A 113 29.81 -17.13 11.91
C TYR A 113 30.96 -18.09 12.25
N GLY A 114 31.46 -18.03 13.49
CA GLY A 114 32.47 -18.95 14.00
C GLY A 114 32.38 -19.13 15.52
N ASP A 115 32.54 -20.38 15.94
CA ASP A 115 32.53 -20.83 17.35
C ASP A 115 33.74 -21.72 17.66
N PRO A 116 34.97 -21.18 17.57
CA PRO A 116 36.20 -21.94 17.86
C PRO A 116 36.26 -22.47 19.30
N ASP A 117 35.46 -21.92 20.20
CA ASP A 117 35.33 -22.30 21.61
C ASP A 117 34.08 -23.16 21.91
N LEU A 118 33.44 -23.74 20.89
CA LEU A 118 32.29 -24.64 21.08
C LEU A 118 32.68 -25.86 21.92
N LYS A 119 31.89 -26.14 22.95
CA LYS A 119 32.04 -27.32 23.81
C LYS A 119 31.00 -28.39 23.45
N ALA A 120 31.33 -29.65 23.71
CA ALA A 120 30.40 -30.75 23.57
C ALA A 120 29.13 -30.50 24.40
N SER A 121 27.97 -30.69 23.79
CA SER A 121 26.66 -30.51 24.43
C SER A 121 26.06 -31.87 24.78
N GLU A 122 25.56 -32.01 26.00
CA GLU A 122 24.71 -33.15 26.39
C GLU A 122 23.26 -33.02 25.88
N THR A 123 22.93 -31.88 25.27
CA THR A 123 21.61 -31.56 24.71
C THR A 123 21.73 -31.06 23.27
N PRO A 124 21.84 -31.96 22.27
CA PRO A 124 22.16 -31.61 20.88
C PRO A 124 21.18 -30.63 20.20
N GLY A 125 19.93 -30.54 20.66
CA GLY A 125 18.92 -29.61 20.12
C GLY A 125 18.86 -28.23 20.80
N LYS A 126 19.70 -27.98 21.82
CA LYS A 126 19.62 -26.74 22.59
C LYS A 126 20.31 -25.60 21.86
N ILE A 127 19.56 -24.54 21.53
CA ILE A 127 20.12 -23.26 21.12
C ILE A 127 20.70 -22.57 22.36
N THR A 128 22.03 -22.43 22.41
CA THR A 128 22.71 -21.86 23.57
C THR A 128 22.69 -20.33 23.55
N GLU A 129 22.81 -19.72 24.73
CA GLU A 129 22.91 -18.25 24.84
C GLU A 129 24.18 -17.69 24.18
N SER A 130 25.28 -18.47 24.14
CA SER A 130 26.50 -18.06 23.44
C SER A 130 26.29 -18.01 21.93
N PHE A 131 25.60 -19.01 21.36
CA PHE A 131 25.20 -19.02 19.95
C PHE A 131 24.33 -17.80 19.62
N GLN A 132 23.25 -17.58 20.38
CA GLN A 132 22.34 -16.44 20.18
C GLN A 132 23.07 -15.09 20.23
N ARG A 133 23.96 -14.89 21.21
CA ARG A 133 24.75 -13.65 21.33
C ARG A 133 25.69 -13.43 20.14
N ARG A 134 26.33 -14.49 19.64
CA ARG A 134 27.19 -14.40 18.44
C ARG A 134 26.39 -14.02 17.22
N CYS A 135 25.29 -14.73 16.93
CA CYS A 135 24.40 -14.41 15.82
C CYS A 135 23.89 -12.96 15.91
N ALA A 136 23.44 -12.54 17.09
CA ALA A 136 23.02 -11.15 17.30
C ALA A 136 24.15 -10.16 17.04
N SER A 137 25.39 -10.46 17.43
CA SER A 137 26.54 -9.59 17.19
C SER A 137 26.89 -9.42 15.71
N LEU A 138 26.69 -10.45 14.88
CA LEU A 138 26.96 -10.41 13.44
C LEU A 138 26.03 -9.40 12.73
N VAL A 139 24.78 -9.32 13.17
CA VAL A 139 23.76 -8.43 12.56
C VAL A 139 23.60 -7.10 13.30
N LYS A 140 24.21 -6.95 14.49
CA LYS A 140 24.06 -5.77 15.36
C LYS A 140 24.42 -4.44 14.68
N ASN A 141 25.34 -4.49 13.72
CA ASN A 141 25.86 -3.29 13.04
C ASN A 141 25.15 -2.98 11.72
N ILE A 142 24.07 -3.69 11.38
CA ILE A 142 23.21 -3.29 10.26
C ILE A 142 22.68 -1.89 10.58
N LYS A 143 23.05 -0.92 9.73
CA LYS A 143 22.64 0.47 9.84
C LYS A 143 22.05 0.91 8.51
N TRP A 144 21.06 1.77 8.57
CA TRP A 144 20.60 2.55 7.43
C TRP A 144 20.78 4.03 7.75
N ASN A 145 20.78 4.86 6.71
CA ASN A 145 20.91 6.30 6.83
C ASN A 145 19.79 6.99 6.04
N ARG A 146 19.70 8.32 6.17
CA ARG A 146 18.70 9.14 5.49
C ARG A 146 18.73 8.97 3.97
N SER A 147 19.91 8.82 3.36
CA SER A 147 20.02 8.63 1.91
C SER A 147 19.36 7.33 1.45
N MET A 148 19.51 6.24 2.22
CA MET A 148 18.84 4.97 1.92
C MET A 148 17.32 5.12 2.05
N THR A 149 16.87 5.82 3.10
CA THR A 149 15.44 6.14 3.27
C THR A 149 14.90 6.96 2.10
N ASP A 150 15.61 7.99 1.66
CA ASP A 150 15.21 8.84 0.53
C ASP A 150 15.10 8.01 -0.77
N THR A 151 16.06 7.11 -1.03
CA THR A 151 16.02 6.19 -2.18
C THR A 151 14.80 5.27 -2.12
N VAL A 152 14.58 4.61 -0.98
CA VAL A 152 13.45 3.67 -0.79
C VAL A 152 12.11 4.39 -0.94
N LEU A 153 11.98 5.60 -0.38
CA LEU A 153 10.78 6.40 -0.55
C LEU A 153 10.56 6.79 -2.01
N GLY A 154 11.63 7.20 -2.71
CA GLY A 154 11.57 7.51 -4.13
C GLY A 154 11.08 6.33 -4.96
N GLN A 155 11.66 5.15 -4.74
CA GLN A 155 11.25 3.90 -5.41
C GLN A 155 9.79 3.57 -5.09
N TYR A 156 9.44 3.47 -3.80
CA TYR A 156 8.10 3.08 -3.36
C TYR A 156 6.99 4.02 -3.86
N LEU A 157 7.23 5.33 -3.84
CA LEU A 157 6.23 6.33 -4.24
C LEU A 157 6.04 6.40 -5.76
N THR A 158 7.06 6.05 -6.53
CA THR A 158 7.04 6.14 -8.00
C THR A 158 6.76 4.81 -8.68
N GLU A 159 6.85 3.69 -7.95
CA GLU A 159 6.56 2.37 -8.49
C GLU A 159 5.09 2.26 -8.94
N ALA A 160 4.94 1.82 -10.19
CA ALA A 160 3.65 1.61 -10.81
C ALA A 160 2.90 0.47 -10.10
N LYS A 161 1.56 0.47 -10.21
CA LYS A 161 0.79 -0.68 -9.72
C LYS A 161 1.24 -1.94 -10.46
N ALA A 162 1.32 -3.08 -9.78
CA ALA A 162 1.81 -4.35 -10.34
C ALA A 162 1.11 -4.81 -11.64
N ASN A 163 -0.08 -4.27 -11.93
CA ASN A 163 -0.84 -4.56 -13.14
C ASN A 163 -0.65 -3.53 -14.27
N VAL A 164 0.27 -2.58 -14.13
CA VAL A 164 0.64 -1.60 -15.16
C VAL A 164 1.89 -2.11 -15.86
N PHE A 165 1.78 -2.30 -17.18
CA PHE A 165 2.87 -2.78 -18.02
C PHE A 165 3.28 -1.68 -19.00
N PHE A 166 4.59 -1.52 -19.17
CA PHE A 166 5.16 -0.61 -20.14
C PHE A 166 5.73 -1.42 -21.30
N SER A 167 5.36 -1.05 -22.52
CA SER A 167 6.00 -1.57 -23.73
C SER A 167 7.13 -0.64 -24.15
N PRO A 168 8.35 -1.15 -24.43
CA PRO A 168 9.38 -0.31 -24.99
C PRO A 168 8.96 0.19 -26.38
N PRO A 169 9.43 1.37 -26.81
CA PRO A 169 9.18 1.86 -28.17
C PRO A 169 9.83 0.93 -29.21
N ASP A 170 9.16 0.77 -30.35
CA ASP A 170 9.67 0.05 -31.53
C ASP A 170 9.76 1.02 -32.73
N PRO A 171 10.98 1.28 -33.26
CA PRO A 171 12.26 0.72 -32.87
C PRO A 171 12.76 1.26 -31.52
N ALA A 172 13.57 0.45 -30.82
CA ALA A 172 14.17 0.84 -29.55
C ALA A 172 14.93 2.18 -29.68
N LEU A 173 14.57 3.14 -28.83
CA LEU A 173 15.23 4.44 -28.82
C LEU A 173 16.71 4.27 -28.45
N ARG A 174 17.59 4.82 -29.27
CA ARG A 174 19.00 4.99 -28.91
C ARG A 174 19.10 6.05 -27.80
N ARG A 175 20.07 5.91 -26.89
CA ARG A 175 20.24 6.78 -25.71
C ARG A 175 20.37 8.27 -26.07
N SER A 176 21.10 8.59 -27.14
CA SER A 176 21.29 9.98 -27.60
C SER A 176 19.98 10.71 -27.98
N PRO A 177 19.10 10.13 -28.84
CA PRO A 177 17.77 10.70 -29.09
C PRO A 177 16.92 10.86 -27.83
N PHE A 178 16.99 9.90 -26.90
CA PHE A 178 16.26 9.96 -25.63
C PHE A 178 16.72 11.14 -24.77
N ASP A 179 18.03 11.30 -24.56
CA ASP A 179 18.61 12.39 -23.77
C ASP A 179 18.28 13.77 -24.36
N GLN A 180 18.25 13.89 -25.70
CA GLN A 180 17.82 15.12 -26.38
C GLN A 180 16.32 15.40 -26.17
N GLY A 181 15.49 14.35 -26.19
CA GLY A 181 14.06 14.45 -25.90
C GLY A 181 13.79 14.85 -24.45
N ALA A 182 14.43 14.21 -23.48
CA ALA A 182 14.27 14.51 -22.05
C ALA A 182 14.59 15.98 -21.75
N LYS A 183 15.72 16.49 -22.26
CA LYS A 183 16.09 17.91 -22.15
C LYS A 183 15.05 18.86 -22.75
N ARG A 184 14.41 18.47 -23.86
CA ARG A 184 13.35 19.27 -24.50
C ARG A 184 12.08 19.38 -23.64
N PHE A 185 11.81 18.38 -22.81
CA PHE A 185 10.65 18.33 -21.92
C PHE A 185 10.95 18.65 -20.44
N GLY A 186 12.19 19.03 -20.12
CA GLY A 186 12.58 19.45 -18.78
C GLY A 186 12.76 18.30 -17.78
N LEU A 187 13.07 17.09 -18.26
CA LEU A 187 13.45 15.92 -17.48
C LEU A 187 14.97 15.74 -17.44
#